data_AF-A0A7Z2ZT95-F1
#
_entry.id   AF-A0A7Z2ZT95-F1
#
_cell.length_a   1.000
_cell.length_b   1.000
_cell.length_c   1.000
_cell.angle_alpha   90.00
_cell.angle_beta   90.00
_cell.angle_gamma   90.00
#
_symmetry.space_group_name_H-M   'P 1'
#
loop_
_entity.id
_entity.type
_entity.pdbx_description
1 polymer ?
#
loop_
_entity_poly.entity_id
_entity_poly.type
_entity_poly.pdbx_seq_one_letter_code
_entity_poly.pdbx_strand_id
1 'polypeptide(L)'
;MAKIHTHYDNLKVSRHAPQEVIRAAYKALSQKYHPDKNQGDERAARIMAIVNTAYNILSDPVRRKEHDDWIASEEWEVEWLESTHGDEGRERTRADAQWEPRQVAPPPRWRFIRQPQWWGGMLACFAGGAALVFFLLDPPRVLPSALAWGGKPPAASISESTDRASQAPAGQRVDAGADGWARPAGQSDAPPDVKALAVTQLVVPQRAPDCDTDLQSQLSPNGDPWPAQSGYIDGYPIGNQGEEMQVLVDNSGNPSPVLVKLYDLDRHSNVRHAYVSGRTKFLIDRLAAGKYEVRYQNILVGGARADCTGGRHLSLNETAAHDAGG
;
A
#
# COMPACT_ATOMS: atom_id res chain seq x y z
N MET A 1 -21.92 -3.26 -5.03
CA MET A 1 -22.04 -1.82 -4.73
C MET A 1 -23.23 -1.57 -3.82
N ALA A 2 -23.06 -1.84 -2.53
CA ALA A 2 -23.94 -1.34 -1.48
C ALA A 2 -23.84 0.19 -1.43
N LYS A 3 -24.92 0.90 -1.80
CA LYS A 3 -24.90 2.37 -1.81
C LYS A 3 -25.28 2.90 -0.42
N ILE A 4 -24.33 3.58 0.23
CA ILE A 4 -24.55 4.32 1.48
C ILE A 4 -25.65 5.37 1.27
N HIS A 5 -26.56 5.53 2.24
CA HIS A 5 -27.68 6.47 2.11
C HIS A 5 -27.35 7.84 2.71
N THR A 6 -27.20 8.85 1.85
CA THR A 6 -26.63 10.16 2.23
C THR A 6 -27.67 11.27 2.39
N HIS A 7 -27.29 12.44 2.90
CA HIS A 7 -28.18 13.62 2.88
C HIS A 7 -28.57 14.07 1.46
N TYR A 8 -27.74 13.81 0.45
CA TYR A 8 -28.08 14.07 -0.95
C TYR A 8 -29.23 13.16 -1.43
N ASP A 9 -29.21 11.87 -1.05
CA ASP A 9 -30.29 10.94 -1.34
C ASP A 9 -31.60 11.31 -0.62
N ASN A 10 -31.53 11.92 0.56
CA ASN A 10 -32.69 12.41 1.29
C ASN A 10 -33.35 13.60 0.58
N LEU A 11 -32.56 14.54 0.04
CA LEU A 11 -33.04 15.65 -0.78
C LEU A 11 -33.30 15.28 -2.26
N LYS A 12 -33.00 14.04 -2.68
CA LYS A 12 -33.12 13.54 -4.06
C LYS A 12 -32.31 14.37 -5.08
N VAL A 13 -31.11 14.78 -4.68
CA VAL A 13 -30.14 15.54 -5.51
C VAL A 13 -28.85 14.75 -5.71
N SER A 14 -28.05 15.14 -6.70
CA SER A 14 -26.68 14.61 -6.88
C SER A 14 -25.73 15.17 -5.82
N ARG A 15 -24.66 14.42 -5.45
CA ARG A 15 -23.56 14.88 -4.59
C ARG A 15 -22.91 16.16 -5.13
N HIS A 16 -22.80 16.27 -6.46
CA HIS A 16 -22.26 17.44 -7.16
C HIS A 16 -23.31 18.55 -7.45
N ALA A 17 -24.50 18.50 -6.84
CA ALA A 17 -25.51 19.53 -7.06
C ALA A 17 -25.04 20.91 -6.55
N PRO A 18 -25.24 21.99 -7.34
CA PRO A 18 -24.95 23.34 -6.86
C PRO A 18 -25.93 23.76 -5.76
N GLN A 19 -25.55 24.76 -4.97
CA GLN A 19 -26.28 25.17 -3.78
C GLN A 19 -27.74 25.59 -4.06
N GLU A 20 -27.97 26.16 -5.24
CA GLU A 20 -29.29 26.57 -5.72
C GLU A 20 -30.23 25.37 -5.93
N VAL A 21 -29.71 24.25 -6.45
CA VAL A 21 -30.48 23.02 -6.66
C VAL A 21 -30.83 22.36 -5.33
N ILE A 22 -29.92 22.36 -4.36
CA ILE A 22 -30.17 21.88 -2.99
C ILE A 22 -31.30 22.68 -2.34
N ARG A 23 -31.27 24.02 -2.48
CA ARG A 23 -32.31 24.93 -1.96
C ARG A 23 -33.65 24.76 -2.67
N ALA A 24 -33.65 24.55 -3.99
CA ALA A 24 -34.86 24.29 -4.76
C ALA A 24 -35.50 22.95 -4.40
N ALA A 25 -34.70 21.88 -4.27
CA ALA A 25 -35.14 20.55 -3.86
C ALA A 25 -35.75 20.56 -2.45
N TYR A 26 -35.07 21.22 -1.48
CA TYR A 26 -35.62 21.44 -0.15
C TYR A 26 -36.99 22.14 -0.21
N LYS A 27 -37.10 23.28 -0.90
CA LYS A 27 -38.37 24.01 -1.04
C LYS A 27 -39.50 23.14 -1.61
N ALA A 28 -39.22 22.33 -2.63
CA ALA A 28 -40.20 21.43 -3.24
C ALA A 28 -40.64 20.31 -2.27
N LEU A 29 -39.70 19.68 -1.56
CA LEU A 29 -39.98 18.63 -0.59
C LEU A 29 -40.72 19.17 0.65
N SER A 30 -40.30 20.31 1.19
CA SER A 30 -40.98 20.97 2.30
C SER A 30 -42.42 21.36 1.94
N GLN A 31 -42.68 21.84 0.72
CA GLN A 31 -44.04 22.15 0.27
C GLN A 31 -44.93 20.93 0.07
N LYS A 32 -44.34 19.74 -0.11
CA LYS A 32 -45.02 18.45 -0.25
C LYS A 32 -45.33 17.81 1.11
N TYR A 33 -44.37 17.85 2.05
CA TYR A 33 -44.45 17.20 3.35
C TYR A 33 -44.74 18.16 4.53
N HIS A 34 -45.16 19.40 4.26
CA HIS A 34 -45.49 20.39 5.29
C HIS A 34 -46.59 19.88 6.24
N PRO A 35 -46.48 20.08 7.57
CA PRO A 35 -47.50 19.67 8.53
C PRO A 35 -48.88 20.26 8.22
N ASP A 36 -48.97 21.56 7.90
CA ASP A 36 -50.25 22.23 7.60
C ASP A 36 -51.05 21.59 6.46
N LYS A 37 -50.37 20.94 5.50
CA LYS A 37 -51.00 20.24 4.36
C LYS A 37 -51.25 18.76 4.62
N ASN A 38 -50.51 18.15 5.55
CA ASN A 38 -50.53 16.72 5.85
C ASN A 38 -50.87 16.52 7.34
N GLN A 39 -51.93 17.18 7.79
CA GLN A 39 -52.34 17.17 9.20
C GLN A 39 -52.72 15.73 9.61
N GLY A 40 -52.08 15.22 10.66
CA GLY A 40 -52.28 13.85 11.14
C GLY A 40 -51.45 12.76 10.42
N ASP A 41 -50.66 13.08 9.40
CA ASP A 41 -49.75 12.10 8.78
C ASP A 41 -48.36 12.12 9.45
N GLU A 42 -48.15 11.17 10.37
CA GLU A 42 -46.85 10.94 11.01
C GLU A 42 -45.73 10.63 10.01
N ARG A 43 -46.04 10.03 8.85
CA ARG A 43 -45.05 9.72 7.83
C ARG A 43 -44.56 10.98 7.13
N ALA A 44 -45.47 11.90 6.79
CA ALA A 44 -45.10 13.22 6.26
C ALA A 44 -44.24 13.99 7.27
N ALA A 45 -44.63 14.01 8.56
CA ALA A 45 -43.85 14.65 9.61
C ALA A 45 -42.43 14.06 9.74
N ARG A 46 -42.29 12.73 9.71
CA ARG A 46 -40.99 12.04 9.76
C ARG A 46 -40.12 12.36 8.54
N ILE A 47 -40.70 12.37 7.33
CA ILE A 47 -39.99 12.73 6.10
C ILE A 47 -39.54 14.20 6.15
N MET A 48 -40.40 15.11 6.61
CA MET A 48 -40.08 16.52 6.76
C MET A 48 -38.92 16.74 7.74
N ALA A 49 -38.88 16.02 8.87
CA ALA A 49 -37.76 16.06 9.80
C ALA A 49 -36.43 15.64 9.15
N ILE A 50 -36.43 14.54 8.38
CA ILE A 50 -35.25 14.06 7.65
C ILE A 50 -34.78 15.09 6.59
N VAL A 51 -35.72 15.68 5.84
CA VAL A 51 -35.47 16.72 4.84
C VAL A 51 -34.86 17.98 5.47
N ASN A 52 -35.34 18.39 6.65
CA ASN A 52 -34.80 19.52 7.40
C ASN A 52 -33.36 19.26 7.86
N THR A 53 -33.07 18.08 8.42
CA THR A 53 -31.72 17.70 8.84
C THR A 53 -30.74 17.66 7.66
N ALA A 54 -31.15 17.04 6.55
CA ALA A 54 -30.35 16.97 5.33
C ALA A 54 -30.06 18.37 4.76
N TYR A 55 -31.05 19.26 4.74
CA TYR A 55 -30.85 20.64 4.30
C TYR A 55 -29.94 21.43 5.25
N ASN A 56 -30.07 21.29 6.57
CA ASN A 56 -29.21 21.98 7.55
C ASN A 56 -27.72 21.73 7.26
N ILE A 57 -27.35 20.45 7.08
CA ILE A 57 -25.96 20.04 6.81
C ILE A 57 -25.51 20.48 5.41
N LEU A 58 -26.34 20.28 4.38
CA LEU A 58 -25.99 20.61 2.99
C LEU A 58 -26.15 22.10 2.64
N SER A 59 -26.73 22.92 3.53
CA SER A 59 -26.93 24.37 3.31
C SER A 59 -25.69 25.21 3.58
N ASP A 60 -24.83 24.76 4.49
CA ASP A 60 -23.59 25.41 4.92
C ASP A 60 -22.39 24.77 4.21
N PRO A 61 -21.53 25.55 3.51
CA PRO A 61 -20.39 25.00 2.79
C PRO A 61 -19.38 24.27 3.69
N VAL A 62 -19.24 24.64 4.97
CA VAL A 62 -18.31 23.99 5.90
C VAL A 62 -18.82 22.61 6.28
N ARG A 63 -20.07 22.53 6.75
CA ARG A 63 -20.72 21.26 7.12
C ARG A 63 -20.92 20.33 5.92
N ARG A 64 -21.19 20.89 4.74
CA ARG A 64 -21.25 20.14 3.50
C ARG A 64 -19.91 19.46 3.21
N LYS A 65 -18.79 20.18 3.37
CA LYS A 65 -17.45 19.62 3.20
C LYS A 65 -17.18 18.50 4.20
N GLU A 66 -17.44 18.72 5.50
CA GLU A 66 -17.25 17.69 6.54
C GLU A 66 -18.05 16.41 6.23
N HIS A 67 -19.29 16.55 5.74
CA HIS A 67 -20.11 15.42 5.29
C HIS A 67 -19.61 14.77 4.00
N ASP A 68 -19.08 15.55 3.04
CA ASP A 68 -18.46 15.02 1.82
C ASP A 68 -17.16 14.25 2.11
N ASP A 69 -16.36 14.72 3.09
CA ASP A 69 -15.16 14.07 3.60
C ASP A 69 -15.53 12.75 4.33
N TRP A 70 -16.58 12.74 5.16
CA TRP A 70 -17.10 11.52 5.79
C TRP A 70 -17.59 10.48 4.77
N ILE A 71 -18.36 10.89 3.74
CA ILE A 71 -18.78 9.99 2.67
C ILE A 71 -17.55 9.35 1.99
N ALA A 72 -16.48 10.12 1.74
CA ALA A 72 -15.28 9.60 1.10
C ALA A 72 -14.56 8.54 1.96
N SER A 73 -14.55 8.68 3.29
CA SER A 73 -14.01 7.64 4.18
C SER A 73 -14.84 6.36 4.20
N GLU A 74 -16.17 6.45 4.19
CA GLU A 74 -17.07 5.30 4.19
C GLU A 74 -17.08 4.57 2.83
N GLU A 75 -17.04 5.32 1.72
CA GLU A 75 -16.96 4.76 0.37
C GLU A 75 -15.69 3.91 0.19
N TRP A 76 -14.55 4.32 0.78
CA TRP A 76 -13.32 3.51 0.81
C TRP A 76 -13.54 2.20 1.58
N GLU A 77 -14.10 2.22 2.80
CA GLU A 77 -14.34 0.99 3.58
C GLU A 77 -15.27 0.01 2.84
N VAL A 78 -16.28 0.50 2.12
CA VAL A 78 -17.17 -0.32 1.28
C VAL A 78 -16.48 -0.87 0.03
N GLU A 79 -15.75 -0.06 -0.74
CA GLU A 79 -15.02 -0.53 -1.93
C GLU A 79 -13.99 -1.61 -1.55
N TRP A 80 -13.29 -1.37 -0.44
CA TRP A 80 -12.34 -2.28 0.13
C TRP A 80 -13.00 -3.60 0.57
N LEU A 81 -14.14 -3.56 1.27
CA LEU A 81 -14.90 -4.76 1.62
C LEU A 81 -15.40 -5.52 0.37
N GLU A 82 -15.92 -4.83 -0.64
CA GLU A 82 -16.38 -5.46 -1.87
C GLU A 82 -15.24 -6.10 -2.67
N SER A 83 -14.02 -5.56 -2.61
CA SER A 83 -12.83 -6.18 -3.22
C SER A 83 -12.53 -7.55 -2.62
N THR A 84 -12.58 -7.69 -1.29
CA THR A 84 -12.31 -8.97 -0.60
C THR A 84 -13.36 -10.06 -0.89
N HIS A 85 -14.61 -9.65 -1.13
CA HIS A 85 -15.71 -10.59 -1.42
C HIS A 85 -15.81 -10.95 -2.92
N GLY A 86 -15.12 -10.20 -3.79
CA GLY A 86 -15.15 -10.41 -5.24
C GLY A 86 -14.49 -11.72 -5.68
N ASP A 87 -13.45 -12.18 -4.99
CA ASP A 87 -12.74 -13.41 -5.33
C ASP A 87 -13.51 -14.67 -4.90
N GLU A 88 -14.12 -14.70 -3.71
CA GLU A 88 -14.90 -15.88 -3.24
C GLU A 88 -16.04 -16.26 -4.21
N GLY A 89 -16.75 -15.27 -4.76
CA GLY A 89 -17.81 -15.51 -5.75
C GLY A 89 -17.29 -16.02 -7.10
N ARG A 90 -16.09 -15.59 -7.48
CA ARG A 90 -15.44 -15.97 -8.74
C ARG A 90 -14.80 -17.34 -8.66
N GLU A 91 -14.27 -17.72 -7.50
CA GLU A 91 -13.79 -19.07 -7.22
C GLU A 91 -14.92 -20.09 -7.17
N ARG A 92 -16.06 -19.81 -6.52
CA ARG A 92 -17.21 -20.74 -6.51
C ARG A 92 -17.69 -21.12 -7.91
N THR A 93 -17.81 -20.13 -8.80
CA THR A 93 -18.21 -20.36 -10.21
C THR A 93 -17.13 -21.13 -11.02
N ARG A 94 -15.90 -21.20 -10.50
CA ARG A 94 -14.77 -21.91 -11.12
C ARG A 94 -14.51 -23.28 -10.47
N ALA A 95 -14.94 -23.49 -9.24
CA ALA A 95 -14.84 -24.75 -8.50
C ALA A 95 -15.82 -25.82 -9.03
N ASP A 96 -17.03 -25.40 -9.43
CA ASP A 96 -18.00 -26.27 -10.11
C ASP A 96 -17.63 -26.56 -11.58
N ALA A 97 -16.71 -25.78 -12.17
CA ALA A 97 -16.13 -26.06 -13.48
C ALA A 97 -15.03 -27.12 -13.37
N GLN A 98 -15.47 -28.39 -13.20
CA GLN A 98 -14.68 -29.64 -13.22
C GLN A 98 -13.16 -29.42 -13.37
N TRP A 99 -12.46 -29.34 -12.24
CA TRP A 99 -11.01 -29.36 -12.20
C TRP A 99 -10.52 -30.71 -12.78
N GLU A 100 -10.20 -30.71 -14.06
CA GLU A 100 -9.26 -31.67 -14.62
C GLU A 100 -7.86 -31.10 -14.37
N PRO A 101 -6.94 -31.84 -13.70
CA PRO A 101 -5.57 -31.41 -13.58
C PRO A 101 -4.99 -31.28 -14.99
N ARG A 102 -4.71 -30.03 -15.39
CA ARG A 102 -4.17 -29.74 -16.73
C ARG A 102 -2.85 -30.48 -16.86
N GLN A 103 -2.86 -31.61 -17.56
CA GLN A 103 -1.67 -32.43 -17.74
C GLN A 103 -0.62 -31.60 -18.49
N VAL A 104 0.38 -31.12 -17.75
CA VAL A 104 1.54 -30.44 -18.32
C VAL A 104 2.33 -31.52 -19.05
N ALA A 105 2.10 -31.61 -20.37
CA ALA A 105 2.84 -32.52 -21.22
C ALA A 105 4.35 -32.25 -21.01
N PRO A 106 5.16 -33.29 -20.76
CA PRO A 106 6.58 -33.09 -20.50
C PRO A 106 7.23 -32.37 -21.68
N PRO A 107 8.17 -31.44 -21.44
CA PRO A 107 8.78 -30.65 -22.51
C PRO A 107 9.38 -31.59 -23.57
N PRO A 108 9.14 -31.33 -24.86
CA PRO A 108 9.48 -32.26 -25.93
C PRO A 108 11.00 -32.47 -25.97
N ARG A 109 11.43 -33.69 -25.61
CA ARG A 109 12.84 -34.08 -25.68
C ARG A 109 13.29 -34.08 -27.15
N TRP A 110 14.10 -33.08 -27.49
CA TRP A 110 14.90 -32.95 -28.72
C TRP A 110 14.13 -33.00 -30.05
N ARG A 111 13.94 -31.82 -30.67
CA ARG A 111 13.43 -31.68 -32.05
C ARG A 111 14.42 -31.08 -33.07
N PHE A 112 15.72 -31.05 -32.74
CA PHE A 112 16.76 -30.50 -33.64
C PHE A 112 17.31 -31.48 -34.70
N ILE A 113 16.92 -32.77 -34.68
CA ILE A 113 17.32 -33.74 -35.70
C ILE A 113 16.09 -34.17 -36.51
N ARG A 114 15.68 -33.33 -37.47
CA ARG A 114 14.95 -33.66 -38.74
C ARG A 114 14.33 -32.41 -39.40
N GLN A 115 15.15 -31.42 -39.75
CA GLN A 115 14.78 -30.41 -40.75
C GLN A 115 15.91 -30.28 -41.80
N PRO A 116 15.82 -30.98 -42.95
CA PRO A 116 16.90 -31.00 -43.95
C PRO A 116 17.15 -29.64 -44.62
N GLN A 117 16.18 -28.72 -44.56
CA GLN A 117 16.28 -27.37 -45.09
C GLN A 117 17.38 -26.50 -44.46
N TRP A 118 17.74 -26.71 -43.19
CA TRP A 118 18.77 -25.90 -42.51
C TRP A 118 20.20 -26.27 -42.95
N TRP A 119 20.44 -27.56 -43.23
CA TRP A 119 21.73 -28.06 -43.74
C TRP A 119 22.01 -27.57 -45.17
N GLY A 120 20.98 -27.46 -46.02
CA GLY A 120 21.12 -26.95 -47.38
C GLY A 120 21.68 -25.51 -47.43
N GLY A 121 21.24 -24.65 -46.51
CA GLY A 121 21.73 -23.28 -46.40
C GLY A 121 23.21 -23.20 -45.98
N MET A 122 23.63 -23.99 -44.98
CA MET A 122 25.05 -24.02 -44.56
C MET A 122 25.97 -24.53 -45.68
N LEU A 123 25.57 -25.57 -46.40
CA LEU A 123 26.39 -26.16 -47.46
C LEU A 123 26.57 -25.20 -48.65
N ALA A 124 25.52 -24.44 -49.00
CA ALA A 124 25.60 -23.38 -50.00
C ALA A 124 26.55 -22.23 -49.59
N CYS A 125 26.51 -21.79 -48.32
CA CYS A 125 27.44 -20.77 -47.81
C CYS A 125 28.90 -21.25 -47.82
N PHE A 126 29.15 -22.51 -47.44
CA PHE A 126 30.51 -23.07 -47.45
C PHE A 126 31.09 -23.20 -48.86
N ALA A 127 30.27 -23.62 -49.84
CA ALA A 127 30.67 -23.68 -51.25
C ALA A 127 30.94 -22.28 -51.84
N GLY A 128 30.09 -21.29 -51.54
CA GLY A 128 30.29 -19.90 -51.97
C GLY A 128 31.55 -19.27 -51.38
N GLY A 129 31.84 -19.52 -50.10
CA GLY A 129 33.07 -19.07 -49.45
C GLY A 129 34.33 -19.68 -50.07
N ALA A 130 34.32 -20.98 -50.36
CA ALA A 130 35.44 -21.66 -50.99
C ALA A 130 35.77 -21.13 -52.40
N ALA A 131 34.74 -20.84 -53.22
CA ALA A 131 34.93 -20.26 -54.54
C ALA A 131 35.52 -18.84 -54.50
N LEU A 132 35.13 -18.03 -53.51
CA LEU A 132 35.62 -16.67 -53.34
C LEU A 132 37.08 -16.63 -52.84
N VAL A 133 37.47 -17.59 -51.99
CA VAL A 133 38.88 -17.80 -51.60
C VAL A 133 39.73 -18.24 -52.79
N PHE A 134 39.23 -19.15 -53.64
CA PHE A 134 39.96 -19.59 -54.84
C PHE A 134 40.22 -18.43 -55.82
N PHE A 135 39.24 -17.52 -56.00
CA PHE A 135 39.39 -16.32 -56.84
C PHE A 135 40.30 -15.22 -56.24
N LEU A 136 40.62 -15.29 -54.94
CA LEU A 136 41.49 -14.33 -54.24
C LEU A 136 42.95 -14.80 -54.13
N LEU A 137 43.25 -16.07 -54.45
CA LEU A 137 44.60 -16.64 -54.39
C LEU A 137 45.35 -16.70 -55.74
N ASP A 138 44.68 -16.43 -56.87
CA ASP A 138 45.29 -16.56 -58.20
C ASP A 138 45.32 -15.21 -58.97
N PRO A 139 46.47 -14.50 -58.99
CA PRO A 139 46.55 -13.15 -59.55
C PRO A 139 46.84 -13.13 -61.06
N PRO A 140 46.04 -12.42 -61.89
CA PRO A 140 46.34 -12.25 -63.31
C PRO A 140 47.59 -11.36 -63.50
N ARG A 141 48.65 -11.95 -64.05
CA ARG A 141 49.91 -11.24 -64.36
C ARG A 141 49.82 -10.44 -65.67
N VAL A 142 49.95 -9.12 -65.58
CA VAL A 142 50.51 -8.27 -66.66
C VAL A 142 51.44 -7.20 -66.08
N LEU A 143 52.44 -6.80 -66.87
CA LEU A 143 53.65 -6.07 -66.44
C LEU A 143 53.56 -4.53 -66.70
N PRO A 144 54.52 -3.71 -66.20
CA PRO A 144 54.24 -2.32 -65.80
C PRO A 144 54.87 -1.22 -66.68
N SER A 145 54.36 0.00 -66.51
CA SER A 145 55.04 1.31 -66.70
C SER A 145 54.02 2.43 -66.34
N ALA A 146 54.35 3.59 -65.79
CA ALA A 146 55.59 4.10 -65.18
C ALA A 146 55.28 5.34 -64.30
N LEU A 147 56.21 5.71 -63.40
CA LEU A 147 56.50 7.07 -62.88
C LEU A 147 55.35 8.01 -62.41
N ALA A 148 55.42 8.45 -61.14
CA ALA A 148 55.70 9.86 -60.80
C ALA A 148 55.92 10.09 -59.29
N TRP A 149 56.72 11.12 -58.98
CA TRP A 149 56.96 11.72 -57.65
C TRP A 149 55.65 12.12 -56.91
N GLY A 150 55.60 12.33 -55.58
CA GLY A 150 56.65 12.60 -54.60
C GLY A 150 56.62 14.08 -54.17
N GLY A 151 56.21 14.37 -52.92
CA GLY A 151 56.19 15.74 -52.39
C GLY A 151 55.32 15.97 -51.14
N LYS A 152 55.97 16.34 -50.03
CA LYS A 152 55.41 16.97 -48.82
C LYS A 152 55.96 18.40 -48.80
N PRO A 153 55.24 19.48 -48.39
CA PRO A 153 55.38 20.06 -47.03
C PRO A 153 54.10 20.84 -46.53
N PRO A 154 54.15 21.88 -45.66
CA PRO A 154 54.16 21.73 -44.19
C PRO A 154 53.27 22.77 -43.39
N ALA A 155 53.37 22.75 -42.05
CA ALA A 155 53.04 23.84 -41.09
C ALA A 155 51.55 24.30 -41.06
N ALA A 156 50.95 25.03 -40.10
CA ALA A 156 51.30 25.70 -38.82
C ALA A 156 49.96 25.92 -38.05
N SER A 157 49.80 26.51 -36.84
CA SER A 157 50.59 26.71 -35.61
C SER A 157 49.77 27.59 -34.62
N ILE A 158 50.01 27.53 -33.29
CA ILE A 158 49.47 28.44 -32.22
C ILE A 158 47.91 28.34 -32.07
N SER A 159 47.20 28.60 -30.95
CA SER A 159 47.41 29.21 -29.60
C SER A 159 46.47 28.51 -28.57
N GLU A 160 46.36 28.83 -27.26
CA GLU A 160 46.91 29.91 -26.41
C GLU A 160 46.97 29.50 -24.92
N SER A 161 47.59 30.34 -24.09
CA SER A 161 47.72 30.28 -22.61
C SER A 161 46.38 30.57 -21.88
N THR A 162 46.20 30.44 -20.55
CA THR A 162 46.90 31.08 -19.41
C THR A 162 46.34 30.42 -18.11
N ASP A 163 47.11 29.97 -17.11
CA ASP A 163 47.69 30.74 -15.98
C ASP A 163 46.68 31.71 -15.28
N ARG A 164 46.64 31.96 -13.96
CA ARG A 164 47.56 31.63 -12.85
C ARG A 164 46.81 31.59 -11.48
N ALA A 165 47.47 30.94 -10.54
CA ALA A 165 47.15 30.58 -9.16
C ALA A 165 46.98 31.69 -8.07
N SER A 166 46.67 31.19 -6.86
CA SER A 166 47.13 31.64 -5.52
C SER A 166 46.42 32.80 -4.80
N GLN A 167 45.90 32.51 -3.60
CA GLN A 167 46.37 33.12 -2.34
C GLN A 167 45.86 32.41 -1.06
N ALA A 168 46.73 32.38 -0.05
CA ALA A 168 46.43 32.18 1.38
C ALA A 168 47.12 33.36 2.14
N PRO A 169 46.85 33.64 3.44
CA PRO A 169 47.58 32.90 4.50
C PRO A 169 46.98 32.86 5.94
N ALA A 170 47.55 31.95 6.75
CA ALA A 170 47.96 32.04 8.17
C ALA A 170 47.02 32.41 9.36
N GLY A 171 47.27 31.72 10.50
CA GLY A 171 46.80 32.04 11.87
C GLY A 171 45.55 31.24 12.30
N GLN A 172 45.43 30.69 13.52
CA GLN A 172 46.25 30.77 14.73
C GLN A 172 46.02 29.53 15.61
N ARG A 173 47.01 29.14 16.43
CA ARG A 173 46.93 28.04 17.43
C ARG A 173 46.61 28.65 18.81
N VAL A 174 45.65 28.09 19.56
CA VAL A 174 45.46 28.39 20.99
C VAL A 174 45.07 27.13 21.77
N ASP A 175 46.07 26.64 22.49
CA ASP A 175 46.13 26.02 23.82
C ASP A 175 44.86 25.53 24.55
N ALA A 176 45.04 24.40 25.25
CA ALA A 176 44.11 23.86 26.23
C ALA A 176 44.36 24.46 27.63
N GLY A 177 43.28 24.64 28.40
CA GLY A 177 43.34 24.93 29.84
C GLY A 177 42.86 26.32 30.24
N ALA A 178 41.58 26.42 30.64
CA ALA A 178 41.07 27.49 31.48
C ALA A 178 39.80 27.03 32.22
N ASP A 179 39.85 27.01 33.55
CA ASP A 179 38.69 26.71 34.39
C ASP A 179 37.66 27.84 34.33
N GLY A 180 36.47 27.55 33.79
CA GLY A 180 35.44 28.53 33.47
C GLY A 180 34.08 28.24 34.12
N TRP A 181 34.01 28.22 35.46
CA TRP A 181 32.77 28.03 36.22
C TRP A 181 31.87 29.29 36.24
N ALA A 182 31.54 29.83 35.07
CA ALA A 182 30.56 30.90 34.92
C ALA A 182 29.95 30.92 33.50
N ARG A 183 28.75 30.35 33.34
CA ARG A 183 27.90 30.65 32.17
C ARG A 183 27.23 32.02 32.40
N PRO A 184 27.17 32.91 31.40
CA PRO A 184 26.48 34.20 31.56
C PRO A 184 24.98 33.97 31.79
N ALA A 185 24.45 34.55 32.86
CA ALA A 185 23.02 34.50 33.17
C ALA A 185 22.22 35.26 32.10
N GLY A 186 21.30 34.57 31.42
CA GLY A 186 20.51 35.19 30.34
C GLY A 186 19.71 34.22 29.46
N GLN A 187 20.06 32.93 29.43
CA GLN A 187 19.21 31.89 28.87
C GLN A 187 18.49 31.17 30.01
N SER A 188 17.20 31.43 30.16
CA SER A 188 16.33 30.51 30.89
C SER A 188 16.13 29.27 30.02
N ASP A 189 16.94 28.25 30.26
CA ASP A 189 16.58 26.88 29.88
C ASP A 189 15.29 26.55 30.65
N ALA A 190 14.14 26.80 30.03
CA ALA A 190 12.86 26.40 30.59
C ALA A 190 12.92 24.88 30.81
N PRO A 191 12.52 24.37 32.00
CA PRO A 191 12.46 22.93 32.20
C PRO A 191 11.59 22.34 31.09
N PRO A 192 11.99 21.21 30.47
CA PRO A 192 11.25 20.64 29.36
C PRO A 192 9.80 20.39 29.79
N ASP A 193 8.85 20.81 28.95
CA ASP A 193 7.43 20.67 29.22
C ASP A 193 7.10 19.19 29.43
N VAL A 194 6.77 18.81 30.67
CA VAL A 194 6.57 17.41 31.07
C VAL A 194 5.19 16.96 30.62
N LYS A 195 5.05 16.73 29.32
CA LYS A 195 3.87 16.09 28.73
C LYS A 195 3.75 14.67 29.26
N ALA A 196 2.79 14.43 30.14
CA ALA A 196 2.46 13.09 30.62
C ALA A 196 1.84 12.27 29.49
N LEU A 197 2.60 11.31 28.96
CA LEU A 197 2.11 10.34 27.98
C LEU A 197 1.09 9.40 28.61
N ALA A 198 -0.15 9.40 28.12
CA ALA A 198 -1.15 8.43 28.56
C ALA A 198 -0.89 7.08 27.89
N VAL A 199 -0.39 6.11 28.65
CA VAL A 199 -0.12 4.74 28.18
C VAL A 199 -1.23 3.81 28.65
N THR A 200 -2.03 3.31 27.71
CA THR A 200 -3.08 2.32 27.97
C THR A 200 -2.56 0.93 27.58
N GLN A 201 -2.73 -0.07 28.46
CA GLN A 201 -2.35 -1.45 28.15
C GLN A 201 -3.57 -2.32 27.87
N LEU A 202 -3.60 -2.96 26.70
CA LEU A 202 -4.50 -4.07 26.39
C LEU A 202 -3.73 -5.38 26.61
N VAL A 203 -4.22 -6.23 27.51
CA VAL A 203 -3.69 -7.59 27.70
C VAL A 203 -4.60 -8.56 26.97
N VAL A 204 -4.06 -9.30 25.99
CA VAL A 204 -4.82 -10.34 25.28
C VAL A 204 -4.88 -11.59 26.18
N PRO A 205 -6.08 -12.10 26.53
CA PRO A 205 -6.20 -13.25 27.42
C PRO A 205 -5.69 -14.53 26.75
N GLN A 206 -5.08 -15.42 27.56
CA GLN A 206 -4.76 -16.76 27.09
C GLN A 206 -6.05 -17.57 26.90
N ARG A 207 -6.38 -17.90 25.65
CA ARG A 207 -7.51 -18.74 25.27
C ARG A 207 -7.04 -19.77 24.23
N ALA A 208 -7.64 -20.97 24.25
CA ALA A 208 -7.57 -21.85 23.08
C ALA A 208 -8.30 -21.18 21.90
N PRO A 209 -7.82 -21.34 20.65
CA PRO A 209 -8.48 -20.75 19.50
C PRO A 209 -9.90 -21.29 19.31
N ASP A 210 -10.81 -20.40 18.96
CA ASP A 210 -12.23 -20.67 18.76
C ASP A 210 -12.56 -20.75 17.26
N CYS A 211 -12.89 -21.95 16.80
CA CYS A 211 -13.04 -22.25 15.37
C CYS A 211 -14.30 -21.64 14.73
N ASP A 212 -15.21 -21.07 15.54
CA ASP A 212 -16.41 -20.37 15.10
C ASP A 212 -16.27 -18.84 15.15
N THR A 213 -15.37 -18.33 16.00
CA THR A 213 -15.23 -16.88 16.27
C THR A 213 -13.93 -16.27 15.74
N ASP A 214 -12.85 -17.05 15.68
CA ASP A 214 -11.52 -16.57 15.30
C ASP A 214 -11.34 -16.52 13.77
N LEU A 215 -10.50 -15.59 13.29
CA LEU A 215 -10.35 -15.29 11.88
C LEU A 215 -9.54 -16.37 11.14
N GLN A 216 -10.22 -17.21 10.37
CA GLN A 216 -9.64 -18.26 9.52
C GLN A 216 -9.22 -17.69 8.16
N SER A 217 -8.21 -16.82 8.14
CA SER A 217 -7.66 -16.27 6.89
C SER A 217 -6.15 -16.45 6.79
N GLN A 218 -5.71 -17.05 5.68
CA GLN A 218 -4.29 -17.12 5.31
C GLN A 218 -3.74 -15.75 4.87
N LEU A 219 -4.61 -14.90 4.34
CA LEU A 219 -4.27 -13.56 3.87
C LEU A 219 -4.68 -12.52 4.91
N SER A 220 -3.91 -11.43 4.95
CA SER A 220 -4.35 -10.22 5.62
C SER A 220 -5.64 -9.70 4.98
N PRO A 221 -6.38 -8.84 5.69
CA PRO A 221 -7.54 -8.15 5.15
C PRO A 221 -7.32 -7.58 3.73
N ASN A 222 -6.13 -7.07 3.41
CA ASN A 222 -5.82 -6.39 2.15
C ASN A 222 -5.51 -7.32 0.97
N GLY A 223 -5.61 -8.64 1.16
CA GLY A 223 -5.25 -9.66 0.16
C GLY A 223 -3.76 -10.02 0.15
N ASP A 224 -2.89 -9.18 0.71
CA ASP A 224 -1.48 -9.51 0.95
C ASP A 224 -1.32 -10.54 2.08
N PRO A 225 -0.24 -11.34 2.11
CA PRO A 225 0.04 -12.25 3.24
C PRO A 225 0.23 -11.47 4.55
N TRP A 226 -0.07 -12.12 5.68
CA TRP A 226 0.18 -11.53 7.00
C TRP A 226 1.67 -11.18 7.20
N PRO A 227 1.99 -10.01 7.78
CA PRO A 227 3.38 -9.61 7.99
C PRO A 227 4.09 -10.54 8.97
N ALA A 228 5.37 -10.83 8.71
CA ALA A 228 6.17 -11.75 9.52
C ALA A 228 6.46 -11.22 10.95
N GLN A 229 6.27 -9.92 11.19
CA GLN A 229 6.53 -9.24 12.44
C GLN A 229 5.32 -8.41 12.88
N SER A 230 5.23 -8.11 14.17
CA SER A 230 4.19 -7.25 14.72
C SER A 230 4.37 -5.81 14.24
N GLY A 231 3.31 -5.21 13.67
CA GLY A 231 3.39 -3.95 12.95
C GLY A 231 2.03 -3.44 12.50
N TYR A 232 2.00 -2.26 11.86
CA TYR A 232 0.82 -1.81 11.13
C TYR A 232 0.66 -2.64 9.85
N ILE A 233 -0.58 -2.82 9.38
CA ILE A 233 -0.85 -3.57 8.15
C ILE A 233 -0.72 -2.62 6.96
N ASP A 234 0.18 -2.96 6.03
CA ASP A 234 0.45 -2.18 4.82
C ASP A 234 -0.82 -1.97 3.99
N GLY A 235 -1.02 -0.75 3.47
CA GLY A 235 -2.21 -0.37 2.69
C GLY A 235 -3.35 0.26 3.50
N TYR A 236 -3.32 0.20 4.84
CA TYR A 236 -4.27 0.94 5.69
C TYR A 236 -3.77 2.35 6.04
N PRO A 237 -4.67 3.35 6.13
CA PRO A 237 -4.31 4.68 6.63
C PRO A 237 -3.95 4.65 8.12
N ILE A 238 -2.90 5.39 8.50
CA ILE A 238 -2.51 5.60 9.90
C ILE A 238 -3.08 6.94 10.38
N GLY A 239 -4.31 6.90 10.88
CA GLY A 239 -5.06 8.05 11.38
C GLY A 239 -4.63 8.52 12.78
N ASN A 240 -5.18 9.68 13.17
CA ASN A 240 -5.01 10.33 14.48
C ASN A 240 -3.57 10.35 15.00
N GLN A 241 -2.66 10.91 14.21
CA GLN A 241 -1.28 11.13 14.65
C GLN A 241 -1.22 12.28 15.65
N GLY A 242 -0.51 12.05 16.76
CA GLY A 242 -0.29 13.01 17.85
C GLY A 242 0.89 12.58 18.70
N GLU A 243 1.04 13.12 19.90
CA GLU A 243 2.12 12.78 20.82
C GLU A 243 1.63 12.43 22.23
N GLU A 244 0.33 12.57 22.51
CA GLU A 244 -0.21 12.55 23.87
C GLU A 244 -0.45 11.14 24.41
N MET A 245 -0.73 10.17 23.54
CA MET A 245 -1.15 8.83 23.95
C MET A 245 -0.43 7.70 23.20
N GLN A 246 -0.38 6.54 23.87
CA GLN A 246 0.18 5.30 23.34
C GLN A 246 -0.66 4.11 23.84
N VAL A 247 -0.81 3.08 23.01
CA VAL A 247 -1.50 1.84 23.40
C VAL A 247 -0.55 0.66 23.28
N LEU A 248 -0.23 0.03 24.42
CA LEU A 248 0.56 -1.21 24.46
C LEU A 248 -0.38 -2.41 24.34
N VAL A 249 -0.30 -3.13 23.22
CA VAL A 249 -0.94 -4.44 23.05
C VAL A 249 0.01 -5.53 23.51
N ASP A 250 -0.36 -6.21 24.59
CA ASP A 250 0.39 -7.33 25.17
C ASP A 250 -0.24 -8.66 24.75
N ASN A 251 0.28 -9.23 23.67
CA ASN A 251 -0.10 -10.56 23.17
C ASN A 251 0.88 -11.65 23.66
N SER A 252 1.69 -11.37 24.69
CA SER A 252 2.76 -12.28 25.13
C SER A 252 2.25 -13.61 25.69
N GLY A 253 1.04 -13.62 26.23
CA GLY A 253 0.37 -14.83 26.71
C GLY A 253 -0.20 -15.70 25.58
N ASN A 254 -0.66 -15.11 24.48
CA ASN A 254 -1.40 -15.82 23.44
C ASN A 254 -0.42 -16.46 22.43
N PRO A 255 -0.52 -17.77 22.13
CA PRO A 255 0.27 -18.37 21.06
C PRO A 255 -0.19 -17.93 19.67
N SER A 256 -1.46 -17.51 19.51
CA SER A 256 -2.02 -17.09 18.23
C SER A 256 -1.70 -15.62 17.94
N PRO A 257 -1.43 -15.25 16.67
CA PRO A 257 -1.41 -13.85 16.25
C PRO A 257 -2.81 -13.23 16.36
N VAL A 258 -2.86 -11.91 16.52
CA VAL A 258 -4.11 -11.13 16.60
C VAL A 258 -4.12 -9.97 15.60
N LEU A 259 -5.29 -9.76 14.99
CA LEU A 259 -5.62 -8.53 14.29
C LEU A 259 -6.16 -7.54 15.32
N VAL A 260 -5.60 -6.34 15.38
CA VAL A 260 -6.02 -5.24 16.24
C VAL A 260 -6.56 -4.12 15.38
N LYS A 261 -7.78 -3.65 15.70
CA LYS A 261 -8.42 -2.48 15.10
C LYS A 261 -8.59 -1.42 16.18
N LEU A 262 -8.07 -0.23 15.92
CA LEU A 262 -8.25 0.95 16.77
C LEU A 262 -9.37 1.81 16.18
N TYR A 263 -10.44 2.00 16.95
CA TYR A 263 -11.61 2.78 16.56
C TYR A 263 -11.68 4.06 17.40
N ASP A 264 -11.83 5.22 16.73
CA ASP A 264 -12.05 6.50 17.39
C ASP A 264 -13.54 6.68 17.66
N LEU A 265 -13.92 6.83 18.93
CA LEU A 265 -15.31 6.97 19.37
C LEU A 265 -15.87 8.39 19.13
N ASP A 266 -15.01 9.40 19.05
CA ASP A 266 -15.43 10.77 18.78
C ASP A 266 -15.66 10.95 17.25
N ARG A 267 -14.78 10.38 16.41
CA ARG A 267 -14.90 10.38 14.93
C ARG A 267 -15.68 9.21 14.31
N HIS A 268 -16.10 8.24 15.12
CA HIS A 268 -16.85 7.05 14.68
C HIS A 268 -16.18 6.26 13.54
N SER A 269 -14.84 6.21 13.48
CA SER A 269 -14.09 5.62 12.36
C SER A 269 -12.92 4.73 12.81
N ASN A 270 -12.60 3.73 11.98
CA ASN A 270 -11.41 2.89 12.16
C ASN A 270 -10.16 3.71 11.82
N VAL A 271 -9.33 4.04 12.82
CA VAL A 271 -8.17 4.92 12.64
C VAL A 271 -6.86 4.18 12.38
N ARG A 272 -6.69 2.95 12.87
CA ARG A 272 -5.48 2.13 12.65
C ARG A 272 -5.77 0.64 12.65
N HIS A 273 -5.05 -0.10 11.81
CA HIS A 273 -5.04 -1.56 11.75
C HIS A 273 -3.62 -2.07 12.02
N ALA A 274 -3.48 -2.97 12.99
CA ALA A 274 -2.21 -3.56 13.38
C ALA A 274 -2.30 -5.07 13.49
N TYR A 275 -1.22 -5.75 13.13
CA TYR A 275 -1.01 -7.16 13.35
C TYR A 275 -0.05 -7.35 14.53
N VAL A 276 -0.38 -8.24 15.47
CA VAL A 276 0.50 -8.58 16.58
C VAL A 276 0.70 -10.10 16.59
N SER A 277 1.95 -10.51 16.42
CA SER A 277 2.35 -11.93 16.40
C SER A 277 2.03 -12.62 17.73
N GLY A 278 1.87 -13.95 17.71
CA GLY A 278 1.78 -14.73 18.94
C GLY A 278 3.03 -14.52 19.81
N ARG A 279 2.84 -14.44 21.13
CA ARG A 279 3.90 -14.25 22.13
C ARG A 279 4.71 -12.95 22.05
N THR A 280 4.23 -11.92 21.34
CA THR A 280 4.91 -10.61 21.26
C THR A 280 4.11 -9.51 21.96
N LYS A 281 4.71 -8.31 22.06
CA LYS A 281 4.04 -7.07 22.44
C LYS A 281 4.24 -6.05 21.33
N PHE A 282 3.24 -5.23 21.09
CA PHE A 282 3.28 -4.17 20.08
C PHE A 282 2.80 -2.85 20.69
N LEU A 283 3.47 -1.75 20.37
CA LEU A 283 3.14 -0.44 20.90
C LEU A 283 2.64 0.43 19.75
N ILE A 284 1.36 0.81 19.83
CA ILE A 284 0.73 1.79 18.95
C ILE A 284 1.12 3.17 19.49
N ASP A 285 2.11 3.78 18.85
CA ASP A 285 2.71 5.05 19.25
C ASP A 285 1.98 6.27 18.66
N ARG A 286 2.41 7.48 19.04
CA ARG A 286 2.03 8.74 18.40
C ARG A 286 0.52 8.88 18.15
N LEU A 287 -0.30 8.63 19.17
CA LEU A 287 -1.75 8.73 19.09
C LEU A 287 -2.21 10.07 19.69
N ALA A 288 -3.07 10.79 18.97
CA ALA A 288 -3.67 12.03 19.47
C ALA A 288 -4.59 11.76 20.68
N ALA A 289 -4.64 12.70 21.64
CA ALA A 289 -5.59 12.63 22.76
C ALA A 289 -7.05 12.49 22.26
N GLY A 290 -7.80 11.55 22.85
CA GLY A 290 -9.17 11.21 22.43
C GLY A 290 -9.70 9.96 23.10
N LYS A 291 -10.91 9.52 22.74
CA LYS A 291 -11.49 8.26 23.23
C LYS A 291 -11.38 7.17 22.17
N TYR A 292 -10.70 6.08 22.50
CA TYR A 292 -10.49 4.97 21.57
C TYR A 292 -11.03 3.67 22.13
N GLU A 293 -11.65 2.88 21.25
CA GLU A 293 -11.99 1.48 21.49
C GLU A 293 -10.94 0.61 20.78
N VAL A 294 -10.34 -0.33 21.50
CA VAL A 294 -9.39 -1.30 20.93
C VAL A 294 -10.10 -2.63 20.75
N ARG A 295 -10.38 -3.01 19.51
CA ARG A 295 -10.97 -4.31 19.16
C ARG A 295 -9.87 -5.25 18.70
N TYR A 296 -9.94 -6.52 19.08
CA TYR A 296 -8.99 -7.54 18.65
C TYR A 296 -9.70 -8.83 18.25
N GLN A 297 -9.09 -9.59 17.35
CA GLN A 297 -9.55 -10.92 16.94
C GLN A 297 -8.33 -11.81 16.73
N ASN A 298 -8.37 -13.05 17.23
CA ASN A 298 -7.31 -14.02 16.93
C ASN A 298 -7.33 -14.39 15.44
N ILE A 299 -6.16 -14.70 14.90
CA ILE A 299 -5.97 -15.16 13.54
C ILE A 299 -5.49 -16.61 13.58
N LEU A 300 -6.19 -17.48 12.85
CA LEU A 300 -5.87 -18.89 12.66
C LEU A 300 -5.10 -19.06 11.36
N VAL A 301 -3.78 -18.87 11.42
CA VAL A 301 -2.92 -18.96 10.23
C VAL A 301 -2.66 -20.43 9.88
N GLY A 302 -3.12 -20.85 8.71
CA GLY A 302 -2.73 -22.12 8.10
C GLY A 302 -3.71 -23.29 8.24
N GLY A 303 -5.03 -23.05 8.30
CA GLY A 303 -5.99 -24.15 8.26
C GLY A 303 -7.36 -23.76 7.71
N ALA A 304 -7.97 -24.65 6.94
CA ALA A 304 -9.41 -24.63 6.75
C ALA A 304 -10.09 -25.00 8.09
N ARG A 305 -11.39 -24.71 8.21
CA ARG A 305 -12.21 -25.03 9.40
C ARG A 305 -12.06 -26.49 9.88
N ALA A 306 -11.72 -27.42 8.98
CA ALA A 306 -11.43 -28.83 9.28
C ALA A 306 -10.13 -29.06 10.07
N ASP A 307 -9.03 -28.36 9.76
CA ASP A 307 -7.72 -28.56 10.40
C ASP A 307 -7.74 -28.14 11.87
N CYS A 308 -8.50 -27.09 12.16
CA CYS A 308 -8.79 -26.61 13.50
C CYS A 308 -9.56 -27.64 14.37
N THR A 309 -10.46 -28.43 13.78
CA THR A 309 -11.07 -29.59 14.45
C THR A 309 -10.15 -30.82 14.49
N GLY A 310 -9.04 -30.80 13.74
CA GLY A 310 -8.18 -31.93 13.41
C GLY A 310 -6.90 -32.09 14.24
N GLY A 311 -6.77 -31.39 15.38
CA GLY A 311 -5.79 -31.72 16.43
C GLY A 311 -4.29 -31.62 16.07
N ARG A 312 -3.92 -31.00 14.95
CA ARG A 312 -2.53 -30.89 14.51
C ARG A 312 -2.16 -29.47 14.09
N HIS A 313 -1.91 -28.62 15.08
CA HIS A 313 -1.29 -27.31 14.88
C HIS A 313 0.15 -27.47 14.40
N LEU A 314 0.44 -27.04 13.18
CA LEU A 314 1.80 -26.68 12.76
C LEU A 314 2.01 -25.18 13.04
N SER A 315 3.20 -24.82 13.50
CA SER A 315 3.58 -23.44 13.72
C SER A 315 4.07 -22.78 12.43
N LEU A 316 3.97 -21.45 12.36
CA LEU A 316 4.38 -20.62 11.22
C LEU A 316 5.85 -20.81 10.79
N ASN A 317 6.71 -21.33 11.67
CA ASN A 317 8.11 -21.61 11.35
C ASN A 317 8.32 -22.99 10.69
N GLU A 318 7.37 -23.92 10.86
CA GLU A 318 7.45 -25.28 10.29
C GLU A 318 6.99 -25.32 8.84
N THR A 319 6.04 -24.46 8.45
CA THR A 319 5.60 -24.33 7.05
C THR A 319 6.71 -23.79 6.15
N ALA A 320 7.41 -22.72 6.58
CA ALA A 320 8.54 -22.16 5.84
C ALA A 320 9.73 -23.13 5.68
N ALA A 321 9.88 -24.09 6.59
CA ALA A 321 10.91 -25.13 6.49
C ALA A 321 10.50 -26.27 5.53
N HIS A 322 9.20 -26.49 5.30
CA HIS A 322 8.71 -27.62 4.51
C HIS A 322 8.86 -27.38 2.99
N ASP A 323 8.71 -26.14 2.53
CA ASP A 323 8.85 -25.74 1.12
C ASP A 323 10.32 -25.64 0.65
N ALA A 324 11.29 -25.67 1.56
CA ALA A 324 12.72 -25.56 1.23
C ALA A 324 13.42 -26.92 0.95
N GLY A 325 12.66 -28.03 0.93
CA GLY A 325 13.21 -29.40 0.94
C GLY A 325 12.52 -30.38 -0.02
N GLY A 326 12.08 -29.91 -1.20
CA GLY A 326 11.49 -30.74 -2.28
C GLY A 326 12.37 -30.81 -3.52
#